data_AF-D9Q1G3-F1
#
_entry.id   AF-D9Q1G3-F1
#
_cell.length_a   1.000
_cell.length_b   1.000
_cell.length_c   1.000
_cell.angle_alpha   90.00
_cell.angle_beta   90.00
_cell.angle_gamma   90.00
#
_symmetry.space_group_name_H-M   'P 1'
#
loop_
_entity.id
_entity.type
_entity.pdbx_description
1 polymer ?
#
loop_
_entity_poly.entity_id
_entity_poly.type
_entity_poly.pdbx_seq_one_letter_code
_entity_poly.pdbx_strand_id
1 'polypeptide(L)'
;MSNSGELEGVGDLKRGLIYIFISDLLSSVFYVSGFITHSASPIVEVVSLLIGLVLAVMALMNLRRGFTTLSSMGKGGSLGASGVMLIVVGLAIALLGILLMFIVLLGGAAVAIMGLVIIIVGFVMIGVGFYSVGSAYNNSTLKIGGILTALFFVPFLPLVGLILDYVGLGEVEGQLRASQASQPGAAPTVSPPTL
;
A
#
# COMPACT_ATOMS: atom_id res chain seq x y z
N MET A 1 -17.66 4.35 -18.97
CA MET A 1 -17.68 4.52 -17.49
C MET A 1 -16.61 3.71 -16.76
N SER A 2 -16.09 2.58 -17.29
CA SER A 2 -15.03 1.73 -16.66
C SER A 2 -13.78 2.49 -16.20
N ASN A 3 -13.23 3.37 -17.04
CA ASN A 3 -11.89 3.91 -16.79
C ASN A 3 -11.81 4.90 -15.61
N SER A 4 -12.92 5.50 -15.16
CA SER A 4 -12.88 6.47 -14.05
C SER A 4 -12.64 5.79 -12.71
N GLY A 5 -13.34 4.68 -12.45
CA GLY A 5 -13.14 3.87 -11.24
C GLY A 5 -11.76 3.21 -11.23
N GLU A 6 -11.28 2.75 -12.39
CA GLU A 6 -9.92 2.22 -12.53
C GLU A 6 -8.86 3.29 -12.21
N LEU A 7 -9.07 4.53 -12.68
CA LEU A 7 -8.17 5.64 -12.37
C LEU A 7 -8.14 5.95 -10.87
N GLU A 8 -9.31 5.95 -10.23
CA GLU A 8 -9.46 6.15 -8.79
C GLU A 8 -8.75 5.05 -8.00
N GLY A 9 -8.96 3.79 -8.37
CA GLY A 9 -8.32 2.64 -7.72
C GLY A 9 -6.79 2.67 -7.84
N VAL A 10 -6.25 2.96 -9.02
CA VAL A 10 -4.81 3.13 -9.23
C VAL A 10 -4.27 4.35 -8.46
N GLY A 11 -5.03 5.45 -8.45
CA GLY A 11 -4.67 6.66 -7.70
C GLY A 11 -4.59 6.42 -6.20
N ASP A 12 -5.54 5.68 -5.63
CA ASP A 12 -5.55 5.30 -4.22
C ASP A 12 -4.38 4.39 -3.86
N LEU A 13 -4.03 3.42 -4.72
CA LEU A 13 -2.84 2.60 -4.51
C LEU A 13 -1.56 3.45 -4.48
N LYS A 14 -1.40 4.39 -5.42
CA LYS A 14 -0.24 5.31 -5.45
C LYS A 14 -0.16 6.17 -4.19
N ARG A 15 -1.29 6.72 -3.75
CA ARG A 15 -1.35 7.49 -2.49
C ARG A 15 -0.93 6.63 -1.31
N GLY A 16 -1.43 5.40 -1.23
CA GLY A 16 -1.04 4.42 -0.23
C GLY A 16 0.47 4.19 -0.19
N LEU A 17 1.10 3.96 -1.35
CA LEU A 17 2.56 3.80 -1.46
C LEU A 17 3.32 5.05 -1.01
N ILE A 18 2.86 6.25 -1.36
CA ILE A 18 3.48 7.51 -0.91
C ILE A 18 3.49 7.60 0.62
N TYR A 19 2.39 7.25 1.29
CA TYR A 19 2.36 7.25 2.76
C TYR A 19 3.34 6.25 3.36
N ILE A 20 3.53 5.08 2.74
CA ILE A 20 4.56 4.11 3.16
C ILE A 20 5.95 4.73 3.01
N PHE A 21 6.28 5.30 1.86
CA PHE A 21 7.57 5.97 1.62
C PHE A 21 7.85 7.07 2.64
N ILE A 22 6.88 7.95 2.87
CA ILE A 22 7.03 9.06 3.81
C ILE A 22 7.19 8.51 5.24
N SER A 23 6.42 7.48 5.61
CA SER A 23 6.54 6.84 6.92
C SER A 23 7.93 6.25 7.14
N ASP A 24 8.46 5.49 6.17
CA ASP A 24 9.79 4.88 6.27
C ASP A 24 10.90 5.93 6.30
N LEU A 25 10.82 6.96 5.45
CA LEU A 25 11.76 8.07 5.47
C LEU A 25 11.74 8.79 6.83
N LEU A 26 10.55 9.09 7.34
CA LEU A 26 10.39 9.74 8.63
C LEU A 26 10.98 8.89 9.77
N SER A 27 10.66 7.59 9.80
CA SER A 27 11.21 6.65 10.77
C SER A 27 12.74 6.56 10.68
N SER A 28 13.31 6.54 9.48
CA SER A 28 14.77 6.52 9.30
C SER A 28 15.45 7.80 9.80
N VAL A 29 14.87 8.98 9.56
CA VAL A 29 15.40 10.26 10.06
C VAL A 29 15.40 10.26 11.59
N PHE A 30 14.31 9.81 12.22
CA PHE A 30 14.25 9.70 13.67
C PHE A 30 15.26 8.70 14.22
N TYR A 31 15.39 7.53 13.59
CA TYR A 31 16.36 6.52 13.98
C TYR A 31 17.81 7.05 13.92
N VAL A 32 18.19 7.68 12.81
CA VAL A 32 19.52 8.27 12.64
C VAL A 32 19.76 9.41 13.64
N SER A 33 18.76 10.27 13.87
CA SER A 33 18.90 11.37 14.83
C SER A 33 19.10 10.88 16.26
N GLY A 34 18.32 9.89 16.72
CA GLY A 34 18.44 9.30 18.05
C GLY A 34 19.76 8.56 18.24
N PHE A 35 20.26 7.90 17.19
CA PHE A 35 21.57 7.26 17.20
C PHE A 35 22.71 8.28 17.33
N ILE A 36 22.65 9.40 16.60
CA ILE A 36 23.70 10.43 16.65
C ILE A 36 23.69 11.15 18.01
N THR A 37 22.53 11.55 18.50
CA THR A 37 22.43 12.38 19.72
C THR A 37 22.52 11.58 21.01
N HIS A 38 22.44 10.24 20.97
CA HIS A 38 22.41 9.35 22.15
C HIS A 38 21.37 9.78 23.22
N SER A 39 20.38 10.56 22.81
CA SER A 39 19.42 11.22 23.68
C SER A 39 18.16 11.51 22.88
N ALA A 40 17.50 10.44 22.44
CA ALA A 40 16.12 10.60 22.02
C ALA A 40 15.32 11.02 23.25
N SER A 41 14.84 12.26 23.25
CA SER A 41 13.89 12.70 24.26
C SER A 41 12.67 11.78 24.18
N PRO A 42 12.14 11.27 25.31
CA PRO A 42 10.95 10.41 25.29
C PRO A 42 9.75 11.10 24.62
N ILE A 43 9.72 12.44 24.63
CA ILE A 43 8.70 13.23 23.92
C ILE A 43 8.84 13.07 22.40
N VAL A 44 10.07 13.11 21.87
CA VAL A 44 10.31 12.97 20.43
C VAL A 44 9.90 11.58 19.97
N GLU A 45 10.27 10.52 20.70
CA GLU A 45 9.88 9.15 20.36
C GLU A 45 8.36 8.96 20.30
N VAL A 46 7.63 9.48 21.30
CA VAL A 46 6.17 9.41 21.34
C VAL A 46 5.55 10.18 20.17
N VAL A 47 6.04 11.39 19.87
CA VAL A 47 5.54 12.19 18.74
C VAL A 47 5.79 11.47 17.40
N SER A 48 7.01 10.94 17.19
CA SER A 48 7.36 10.17 15.99
C SER A 48 6.47 8.95 15.83
N LEU A 49 6.19 8.23 16.92
CA LEU A 49 5.32 7.06 16.92
C LEU A 49 3.88 7.43 16.54
N LEU A 50 3.34 8.53 17.07
CA LEU A 50 2.00 9.01 16.72
C LEU A 50 1.89 9.41 15.25
N ILE A 51 2.87 10.15 14.74
CA ILE A 51 2.90 10.55 13.32
C ILE A 51 3.03 9.32 12.42
N GLY A 52 3.95 8.40 12.75
CA GLY A 52 4.12 7.14 12.02
C GLY A 52 2.85 6.30 12.00
N LEU A 53 2.15 6.20 13.13
CA LEU A 53 0.86 5.51 13.22
C LEU A 53 -0.19 6.12 12.29
N VAL A 54 -0.31 7.45 12.26
CA VAL A 54 -1.25 8.14 11.37
C VAL A 54 -0.92 7.87 9.90
N LEU A 55 0.36 7.95 9.51
CA LEU A 55 0.80 7.66 8.15
C LEU A 55 0.55 6.20 7.76
N ALA A 56 0.82 5.26 8.67
CA ALA A 56 0.54 3.84 8.46
C ALA A 56 -0.95 3.57 8.26
N VAL A 57 -1.83 4.20 9.06
CA VAL A 57 -3.28 4.08 8.88
C VAL A 57 -3.72 4.66 7.54
N MET A 58 -3.21 5.84 7.16
CA MET A 58 -3.50 6.43 5.85
C MET A 58 -3.01 5.55 4.70
N ALA A 59 -1.82 4.95 4.82
CA ALA A 59 -1.28 4.01 3.86
C ALA A 59 -2.19 2.79 3.67
N LEU A 60 -2.52 2.09 4.78
CA LEU A 60 -3.35 0.90 4.75
C LEU A 60 -4.76 1.21 4.22
N MET A 61 -5.36 2.33 4.64
CA MET A 61 -6.69 2.72 4.17
C MET A 61 -6.73 2.95 2.66
N ASN A 62 -5.74 3.67 2.12
CA ASN A 62 -5.67 3.95 0.68
C ASN A 62 -5.30 2.70 -0.13
N LEU A 63 -4.38 1.87 0.36
CA LEU A 63 -4.07 0.58 -0.28
C LEU A 63 -5.29 -0.33 -0.33
N ARG A 64 -6.01 -0.46 0.79
CA ARG A 64 -7.23 -1.28 0.82
C ARG A 64 -8.26 -0.74 -0.16
N ARG A 65 -8.55 0.57 -0.13
CA ARG A 65 -9.51 1.19 -1.06
C ARG A 65 -9.12 0.91 -2.51
N GLY A 66 -7.88 1.23 -2.89
CA GLY A 66 -7.36 1.00 -4.23
C GLY A 66 -7.48 -0.46 -4.69
N PHE A 67 -7.04 -1.41 -3.86
CA PHE A 67 -7.17 -2.83 -4.16
C PHE A 67 -8.63 -3.30 -4.23
N THR A 68 -9.49 -2.85 -3.31
CA THR A 68 -10.91 -3.24 -3.32
C THR A 68 -11.62 -2.70 -4.56
N THR A 69 -11.36 -1.44 -4.92
CA THR A 69 -11.89 -0.80 -6.13
C THR A 69 -11.45 -1.59 -7.36
N LEU A 70 -10.15 -1.82 -7.56
CA LEU A 70 -9.65 -2.60 -8.70
C LEU A 70 -10.18 -4.04 -8.74
N SER A 71 -10.30 -4.69 -7.58
CA SER A 71 -10.83 -6.05 -7.50
C SER A 71 -12.31 -6.13 -7.91
N SER A 72 -13.11 -5.13 -7.55
CA SER A 72 -14.53 -5.06 -7.92
C SER A 72 -14.74 -4.92 -9.43
N MET A 73 -13.70 -4.45 -10.14
CA MET A 73 -13.69 -4.31 -11.60
C MET A 73 -12.99 -5.48 -12.31
N GLY A 74 -12.61 -6.53 -11.57
CA GLY A 74 -11.92 -7.70 -12.13
C GLY A 74 -10.46 -7.44 -12.54
N LYS A 75 -9.83 -6.36 -12.04
CA LYS A 75 -8.46 -5.95 -12.38
C LYS A 75 -7.41 -6.47 -11.39
N GLY A 76 -7.70 -7.55 -10.67
CA GLY A 76 -6.84 -8.09 -9.62
C GLY A 76 -6.88 -7.26 -8.33
N GLY A 77 -6.05 -7.61 -7.36
CA GLY A 77 -5.92 -6.88 -6.09
C GLY A 77 -6.72 -7.45 -4.91
N SER A 78 -7.56 -8.48 -5.09
CA SER A 78 -8.33 -9.09 -4.00
C SER A 78 -7.46 -9.67 -2.89
N LEU A 79 -6.34 -10.31 -3.26
CA LEU A 79 -5.31 -10.76 -2.31
C LEU A 79 -4.66 -9.57 -1.61
N GLY A 80 -4.37 -8.48 -2.33
CA GLY A 80 -3.80 -7.27 -1.73
C GLY A 80 -4.71 -6.66 -0.66
N ALA A 81 -6.00 -6.48 -0.98
CA ALA A 81 -7.00 -5.99 -0.02
C ALA A 81 -7.12 -6.89 1.22
N SER A 82 -7.10 -8.20 1.02
CA SER A 82 -7.11 -9.19 2.11
C SER A 82 -5.84 -9.11 2.94
N GLY A 83 -4.68 -8.91 2.29
CA GLY A 83 -3.39 -8.68 2.92
C GLY A 83 -3.38 -7.46 3.83
N VAL A 84 -3.96 -6.34 3.38
CA VAL A 84 -4.12 -5.15 4.23
C VAL A 84 -4.96 -5.47 5.48
N MET A 85 -6.06 -6.21 5.33
CA MET A 85 -6.88 -6.59 6.48
C MET A 85 -6.15 -7.54 7.44
N LEU A 86 -5.34 -8.46 6.91
CA LEU A 86 -4.46 -9.31 7.71
C LEU A 86 -3.47 -8.48 8.52
N ILE A 87 -2.87 -7.42 7.94
CA ILE A 87 -2.01 -6.51 8.70
C ILE A 87 -2.78 -5.85 9.85
N VAL A 88 -3.99 -5.35 9.61
CA VAL A 88 -4.81 -4.72 10.66
C VAL A 88 -5.16 -5.70 11.78
N VAL A 89 -5.60 -6.91 11.42
CA VAL A 89 -5.94 -7.96 12.39
C VAL A 89 -4.70 -8.43 13.15
N GLY A 90 -3.59 -8.66 12.45
CA GLY A 90 -2.32 -9.05 13.05
C GLY A 90 -1.78 -7.98 14.00
N LEU A 91 -1.94 -6.70 13.68
CA LEU A 91 -1.59 -5.58 14.56
C LEU A 91 -2.45 -5.57 15.83
N ALA A 92 -3.76 -5.78 15.71
CA ALA A 92 -4.64 -5.88 16.87
C ALA A 92 -4.25 -7.05 17.80
N ILE A 93 -3.94 -8.23 17.22
CA ILE A 93 -3.47 -9.40 17.97
C ILE A 93 -2.11 -9.14 18.61
N ALA A 94 -1.18 -8.50 17.89
CA ALA A 94 0.14 -8.17 18.41
C ALA A 94 0.05 -7.23 19.61
N LEU A 95 -0.74 -6.16 19.51
CA LEU A 95 -0.99 -5.21 20.60
C LEU A 95 -1.65 -5.88 21.80
N LEU A 96 -2.61 -6.77 21.57
CA LEU A 96 -3.23 -7.56 22.64
C LEU A 96 -2.19 -8.45 23.34
N GLY A 97 -1.31 -9.10 22.59
CA GLY A 97 -0.23 -9.91 23.14
C GLY A 97 0.74 -9.09 24.01
N ILE A 98 1.13 -7.90 23.55
CA ILE A 98 1.96 -6.97 24.32
C ILE A 98 1.27 -6.57 25.62
N LEU A 99 -0.03 -6.24 25.57
CA LEU A 99 -0.80 -5.90 26.78
C LEU A 99 -0.88 -7.09 27.76
N LEU A 100 -1.03 -8.31 27.23
CA LEU A 100 -1.09 -9.53 28.05
C LEU A 100 0.26 -9.87 28.70
N MET A 101 1.40 -9.45 28.15
CA MET A 101 2.72 -9.67 28.76
C MET A 101 2.83 -9.04 30.16
N PHE A 102 2.10 -7.96 30.43
CA PHE A 102 2.05 -7.34 31.77
C PHE A 102 1.43 -8.25 32.83
N ILE A 103 0.65 -9.26 32.43
CA ILE A 103 -0.04 -10.20 33.33
C ILE A 103 0.65 -11.57 33.28
N VAL A 104 0.82 -12.12 32.07
CA VAL A 104 1.39 -13.45 31.84
C VAL A 104 2.45 -13.35 30.74
N LEU A 105 3.72 -13.19 31.14
CA LEU A 105 4.83 -12.90 30.25
C LEU A 105 4.93 -13.86 29.04
N LEU A 106 4.99 -15.17 29.28
CA LEU A 106 5.15 -16.18 28.22
C LEU A 106 3.91 -16.29 27.33
N GLY A 107 2.71 -16.22 27.92
CA GLY A 107 1.45 -16.29 27.17
C GLY A 107 1.25 -15.07 26.27
N GLY A 108 1.50 -13.87 26.80
CA GLY A 108 1.44 -12.62 26.04
C GLY A 108 2.47 -12.59 24.91
N ALA A 109 3.69 -13.07 25.15
CA ALA A 109 4.73 -13.18 24.14
C ALA A 109 4.29 -14.05 22.95
N ALA A 110 3.72 -15.22 23.22
CA ALA A 110 3.25 -16.12 22.16
C ALA A 110 2.14 -15.48 21.32
N VAL A 111 1.19 -14.78 21.95
CA VAL A 111 0.12 -14.04 21.24
C VAL A 111 0.70 -12.92 20.39
N ALA A 112 1.67 -12.16 20.92
CA ALA A 112 2.32 -11.08 20.19
C ALA A 112 3.05 -11.60 18.93
N ILE A 113 3.77 -12.72 19.07
CA ILE A 113 4.47 -13.39 17.96
C ILE A 113 3.47 -13.86 16.89
N MET A 114 2.34 -14.44 17.29
CA MET A 114 1.28 -14.84 16.35
C MET A 114 0.76 -13.66 15.54
N GLY A 115 0.54 -12.51 16.19
CA GLY A 115 0.16 -11.27 15.50
C GLY A 115 1.21 -10.83 14.47
N LEU A 116 2.50 -10.88 14.83
CA LEU A 116 3.60 -10.57 13.92
C LEU A 116 3.64 -11.51 12.70
N VAL A 117 3.45 -12.81 12.90
CA VAL A 117 3.38 -13.78 11.79
C VAL A 117 2.25 -13.44 10.82
N ILE A 118 1.07 -13.08 11.34
CA ILE A 118 -0.08 -12.66 10.53
C ILE A 118 0.23 -11.40 9.73
N ILE A 119 0.91 -10.41 10.34
CA ILE A 119 1.35 -9.19 9.64
C ILE A 119 2.28 -9.54 8.47
N ILE A 120 3.25 -10.44 8.68
CA ILE A 120 4.19 -10.86 7.64
C ILE A 120 3.43 -11.47 6.44
N VAL A 121 2.48 -12.36 6.71
CA VAL A 121 1.62 -12.93 5.66
C VAL A 121 0.84 -11.83 4.93
N GLY A 122 0.34 -10.84 5.66
CA GLY A 122 -0.35 -9.68 5.10
C GLY A 122 0.51 -8.89 4.11
N PHE A 123 1.78 -8.64 4.43
CA PHE A 123 2.72 -7.96 3.52
C PHE A 123 2.99 -8.77 2.24
N VAL A 124 3.18 -10.08 2.36
CA VAL A 124 3.35 -10.96 1.19
C VAL A 124 2.12 -10.87 0.28
N MET A 125 0.93 -10.90 0.86
CA MET A 125 -0.33 -10.78 0.11
C MET A 125 -0.51 -9.41 -0.57
N ILE A 126 -0.01 -8.32 0.02
CA ILE A 126 0.03 -7.01 -0.63
C ILE A 126 0.91 -7.05 -1.89
N GLY A 127 2.11 -7.63 -1.81
CA GLY A 127 2.98 -7.78 -2.97
C GLY A 127 2.35 -8.63 -4.08
N VAL A 128 1.72 -9.76 -3.72
CA VAL A 128 0.93 -10.56 -4.67
C VAL A 128 -0.26 -9.76 -5.23
N GLY A 129 -0.86 -8.88 -4.43
CA GLY A 129 -1.87 -7.92 -4.84
C GLY A 129 -1.37 -7.03 -5.98
N PHE A 130 -0.22 -6.38 -5.81
CA PHE A 130 0.40 -5.57 -6.87
C PHE A 130 0.76 -6.39 -8.11
N TYR A 131 1.32 -7.59 -7.95
CA TYR A 131 1.58 -8.49 -9.06
C TYR A 131 0.31 -8.78 -9.87
N SER A 132 -0.81 -9.08 -9.19
CA SER A 132 -2.08 -9.39 -9.84
C SER A 132 -2.65 -8.19 -10.60
N VAL A 133 -2.49 -6.97 -10.06
CA VAL A 133 -2.88 -5.73 -10.74
C VAL A 133 -1.98 -5.51 -11.97
N GLY A 134 -0.67 -5.66 -11.83
CA GLY A 134 0.27 -5.59 -12.95
C GLY A 134 -0.06 -6.61 -14.05
N SER A 135 -0.48 -7.82 -13.68
CA SER A 135 -0.95 -8.84 -14.62
C SER A 135 -2.20 -8.39 -15.38
N ALA A 136 -3.19 -7.83 -14.69
CA ALA A 136 -4.44 -7.38 -15.29
C ALA A 136 -4.25 -6.21 -16.29
N TYR A 137 -3.27 -5.35 -16.05
CA TYR A 137 -2.91 -4.23 -16.93
C TYR A 137 -1.77 -4.55 -17.90
N ASN A 138 -1.30 -5.80 -17.92
CA ASN A 138 -0.14 -6.24 -18.69
C ASN A 138 1.11 -5.34 -18.51
N ASN A 139 1.32 -4.82 -17.30
CA ASN A 139 2.43 -3.94 -16.95
C ASN A 139 3.54 -4.74 -16.27
N SER A 140 4.67 -4.94 -16.96
CA SER A 140 5.81 -5.72 -16.44
C SER A 140 6.48 -5.06 -15.24
N THR A 141 6.55 -3.72 -15.20
CA THR A 141 7.14 -2.95 -14.10
C THR A 141 6.41 -3.23 -12.80
N LEU A 142 5.06 -3.17 -12.82
CA LEU A 142 4.21 -3.43 -11.67
C LEU A 142 4.19 -4.92 -11.26
N LYS A 143 4.32 -5.84 -12.23
CA LYS A 143 4.49 -7.26 -11.92
C LYS A 143 5.79 -7.52 -11.15
N ILE A 144 6.90 -6.96 -11.63
CA ILE A 144 8.21 -7.09 -11.00
C ILE A 144 8.18 -6.41 -9.62
N GLY A 145 7.64 -5.19 -9.54
CA GLY A 145 7.46 -4.46 -8.28
C GLY A 145 6.74 -5.31 -7.23
N GLY A 146 5.59 -5.88 -7.58
CA GLY A 146 4.80 -6.67 -6.63
C GLY A 146 5.53 -7.92 -6.12
N ILE A 147 6.33 -8.59 -6.97
CA ILE A 147 7.16 -9.72 -6.55
C ILE A 147 8.25 -9.26 -5.58
N LEU A 148 8.92 -8.14 -5.86
CA LEU A 148 9.96 -7.59 -4.99
C LEU A 148 9.37 -7.13 -3.65
N THR A 149 8.18 -6.51 -3.67
CA THR A 149 7.44 -6.10 -2.47
C THR A 149 7.02 -7.32 -1.63
N ALA A 150 6.64 -8.43 -2.27
CA ALA A 150 6.30 -9.67 -1.55
C ALA A 150 7.52 -10.31 -0.86
N LEU A 151 8.73 -10.10 -1.38
CA LEU A 151 9.99 -10.56 -0.81
C LEU A 151 10.50 -9.63 0.29
N PHE A 152 9.60 -9.24 1.21
CA PHE A 152 9.87 -8.25 2.27
C PHE A 152 11.07 -8.59 3.17
N PHE A 153 11.38 -9.88 3.30
CA PHE A 153 12.44 -10.40 4.18
C PHE A 153 13.86 -10.18 3.65
N VAL A 154 14.04 -9.84 2.37
CA VAL A 154 15.37 -9.56 1.81
C VAL A 154 15.69 -8.09 2.02
N PRO A 155 16.84 -7.72 2.62
CA PRO A 155 17.17 -6.31 2.82
C PRO A 155 17.25 -5.54 1.49
N PHE A 156 16.81 -4.28 1.50
CA PHE A 156 16.78 -3.32 0.37
C PHE A 156 15.85 -3.65 -0.81
N LEU A 157 15.51 -4.92 -1.07
CA LEU A 157 14.55 -5.31 -2.12
C LEU A 157 13.16 -4.67 -1.97
N PRO A 158 12.58 -4.52 -0.76
CA PRO A 158 11.23 -3.99 -0.60
C PRO A 158 11.14 -2.54 -1.02
N LEU A 159 12.22 -1.77 -0.82
CA LEU A 159 12.31 -0.38 -1.28
C LEU A 159 12.28 -0.32 -2.81
N VAL A 160 13.06 -1.18 -3.48
CA VAL A 160 13.06 -1.26 -4.95
C VAL A 160 11.68 -1.71 -5.45
N GLY A 161 11.06 -2.69 -4.80
CA GLY A 161 9.70 -3.15 -5.09
C GLY A 161 8.69 -2.01 -5.00
N LEU A 162 8.71 -1.24 -3.91
CA LEU A 162 7.83 -0.11 -3.67
C LEU A 162 7.99 0.98 -4.74
N ILE A 163 9.23 1.25 -5.19
CA ILE A 163 9.51 2.22 -6.27
C ILE A 163 8.91 1.72 -7.58
N LEU A 164 9.14 0.45 -7.92
CA LEU A 164 8.62 -0.15 -9.15
C LEU A 164 7.09 -0.25 -9.14
N ASP A 165 6.48 -0.53 -8.00
CA ASP A 165 5.03 -0.50 -7.84
C ASP A 165 4.49 0.91 -8.10
N TYR A 166 5.13 1.94 -7.54
CA TYR A 166 4.72 3.33 -7.77
C TYR A 166 4.86 3.76 -9.24
N VAL A 167 5.99 3.44 -9.88
CA VAL A 167 6.24 3.76 -11.29
C VAL A 167 5.30 2.98 -12.20
N GLY A 168 5.14 1.67 -11.95
CA GLY A 168 4.25 0.81 -12.71
C GLY A 168 2.79 1.24 -12.63
N LEU A 169 2.31 1.66 -11.45
CA LEU A 169 0.99 2.27 -11.31
C LEU A 169 0.88 3.60 -12.07
N GLY A 170 1.96 4.38 -12.14
CA GLY A 170 2.02 5.59 -12.97
C GLY A 170 1.86 5.31 -14.46
N GLU A 171 2.50 4.26 -14.97
CA GLU A 171 2.35 3.82 -16.36
C GLU A 171 0.91 3.35 -16.64
N VAL A 172 0.32 2.57 -15.73
CA VAL A 172 -1.09 2.14 -15.83
C VAL A 172 -2.04 3.33 -15.84
N GLU A 173 -1.83 4.30 -14.95
CA GLU A 173 -2.63 5.54 -14.92
C GLU A 173 -2.54 6.29 -16.25
N GLY A 174 -1.32 6.39 -16.83
CA GLY A 174 -1.10 7.01 -18.13
C GLY A 174 -1.87 6.30 -19.27
N GLN A 175 -1.83 4.97 -19.29
CA GLN A 175 -2.58 4.16 -20.27
C GLN A 175 -4.09 4.35 -20.14
N LEU A 176 -4.61 4.41 -18.91
CA LEU A 176 -6.03 4.63 -18.64
C LEU A 176 -6.48 6.03 -19.08
N ARG A 177 -5.67 7.06 -18.82
CA ARG A 177 -5.94 8.45 -19.28
C ARG A 177 -5.91 8.55 -20.81
N ALA A 178 -4.93 7.93 -21.46
CA ALA A 178 -4.85 7.89 -22.93
C ALA A 178 -6.09 7.20 -23.52
N SER A 179 -6.50 6.07 -22.93
CA SER A 179 -7.70 5.33 -23.34
C SER A 179 -9.01 6.11 -23.12
N GLN A 180 -9.07 6.99 -22.11
CA GLN A 180 -10.19 7.92 -21.94
C GLN A 180 -10.18 9.04 -22.97
N ALA A 181 -9.00 9.61 -23.27
CA ALA A 181 -8.85 10.68 -24.26
C ALA A 181 -9.19 10.22 -25.70
N SER A 182 -9.01 8.94 -26.00
CA SER A 182 -9.34 8.35 -27.30
C SER A 182 -10.78 7.86 -27.45
N GLN A 183 -11.66 8.03 -26.43
CA GLN A 183 -13.07 7.64 -26.57
C GLN A 183 -13.83 8.60 -27.51
N PRO A 184 -14.37 8.12 -28.65
CA PRO A 184 -15.10 8.96 -29.60
C PRO A 184 -16.47 9.31 -29.02
N GLY A 185 -16.57 10.49 -28.40
CA GLY A 185 -17.82 11.00 -27.83
C GLY A 185 -17.98 12.52 -27.83
N ALA A 186 -17.03 13.27 -28.40
CA ALA A 186 -17.11 14.72 -28.53
C ALA A 186 -16.90 15.17 -29.99
N ALA A 187 -17.63 14.55 -30.92
CA ALA A 187 -17.83 15.17 -32.23
C ALA A 187 -19.00 16.18 -32.09
N PRO A 188 -18.81 17.46 -32.43
CA PRO A 188 -19.92 18.41 -32.44
C PRO A 188 -20.98 17.90 -33.43
N THR A 189 -22.22 17.79 -32.97
CA THR A 189 -23.37 17.61 -33.86
C THR A 189 -23.46 18.85 -34.74
N VAL A 190 -22.80 18.82 -35.89
CA VAL A 190 -22.99 19.81 -36.95
C VAL A 190 -24.39 19.56 -37.51
N SER A 191 -25.36 20.34 -37.06
CA SER A 191 -26.69 20.37 -37.64
C SER A 191 -26.59 20.75 -39.12
N PRO A 192 -27.18 19.97 -40.05
CA PRO A 192 -27.14 20.29 -41.47
C PRO A 192 -27.87 21.60 -41.77
N PRO A 193 -27.40 22.41 -42.73
CA PRO A 193 -28.07 23.64 -43.10
C PRO A 193 -29.45 23.32 -43.70
N THR A 194 -30.49 23.89 -43.10
CA THR A 194 -31.82 23.94 -43.69
C THR A 194 -31.80 24.89 -44.89
N LEU A 195 -32.06 24.35 -46.09
CA LEU A 195 -32.39 25.10 -47.30
C LEU A 195 -33.79 25.71 -47.19
#